data_AF-A0A936AHN3-F1
#
_entry.id   AF-A0A936AHN3-F1
#
_cell.length_a   1.000
_cell.length_b   1.000
_cell.length_c   1.000
_cell.angle_alpha   90.00
_cell.angle_beta   90.00
_cell.angle_gamma   90.00
#
_symmetry.space_group_name_H-M   'P 1'
#
loop_
_entity.id
_entity.type
_entity.pdbx_description
1 polymer ?
#
loop_
_entity_poly.entity_id
_entity_poly.type
_entity_poly.pdbx_seq_one_letter_code
_entity_poly.pdbx_strand_id
1 'polypeptide(L)'
;MTPFNSNILSQSFHNALLFLKPLSYTLIFNLILLILPLSIKAQTDTLICDNGGFESDFLYYFGYSTSSSDFHGSDNCFPIVDITNQPVVWNSSSLPSFRNFAIVSSGIDTLVGFNRTKFGSKALLLNNRYDVAADVCDGNFGINKIVKRFKVTEANRDFTVWFAAILENPGDDHTNTQPFFSISCDRAPGSNLCFDASQLACEDDYYDNLCGVNFDPIDAVDWTCHRIKIPKNMVDSIATMEIIAADCGEGAHFGYA
;
A
#
# COMPACT_ATOMS: atom_id res chain seq x y z
N MET A 1 61.19 57.72 -39.69
CA MET A 1 59.90 57.64 -38.98
C MET A 1 58.99 56.69 -39.74
N THR A 2 58.74 55.51 -39.20
CA THR A 2 57.71 54.55 -39.65
C THR A 2 56.61 54.54 -38.58
N PRO A 3 55.32 54.65 -38.95
CA PRO A 3 54.26 54.72 -37.95
C PRO A 3 53.99 53.34 -37.36
N PHE A 4 53.95 53.26 -36.03
CA PHE A 4 53.55 52.07 -35.28
C PHE A 4 52.04 51.87 -35.48
N ASN A 5 51.66 50.75 -36.11
CA ASN A 5 50.28 50.44 -36.46
C ASN A 5 49.54 49.87 -35.24
N SER A 6 48.82 50.73 -34.52
CA SER A 6 48.05 50.40 -33.30
C SER A 6 46.87 49.44 -33.51
N ASN A 7 46.57 49.08 -34.76
CA ASN A 7 45.42 48.22 -35.10
C ASN A 7 45.63 46.72 -34.82
N ILE A 8 46.89 46.25 -34.71
CA ILE A 8 47.17 44.80 -34.58
C ILE A 8 46.93 44.30 -33.14
N LEU A 9 47.21 45.12 -32.12
CA LEU A 9 46.97 44.77 -30.72
C LEU A 9 45.47 44.77 -30.37
N SER A 10 44.71 45.73 -30.90
CA SER A 10 43.25 45.84 -30.68
C SER A 10 42.48 44.62 -31.23
N GLN A 11 42.82 44.14 -32.44
CA GLN A 11 42.18 42.97 -33.04
C GLN A 11 42.47 41.65 -32.30
N SER A 12 43.66 41.51 -31.72
CA SER A 12 44.03 40.32 -30.93
C SER A 12 43.19 40.20 -29.64
N PHE A 13 42.98 41.32 -28.94
CA PHE A 13 42.16 41.33 -27.70
C PHE A 13 40.66 41.12 -27.97
N HIS A 14 40.12 41.65 -29.08
CA HIS A 14 38.72 41.40 -29.45
C HIS A 14 38.45 39.94 -29.84
N ASN A 15 39.38 39.28 -30.51
CA ASN A 15 39.24 37.88 -30.89
C ASN A 15 39.33 36.94 -29.68
N ALA A 16 40.18 37.22 -28.69
CA ALA A 16 40.27 36.39 -27.47
C ALA A 16 39.02 36.48 -26.58
N LEU A 17 38.36 37.64 -26.53
CA LEU A 17 37.17 37.87 -25.69
C LEU A 17 35.95 37.04 -26.14
N LEU A 18 35.86 36.71 -27.43
CA LEU A 18 34.80 35.88 -28.01
C LEU A 18 34.92 34.40 -27.61
N PHE A 19 36.14 33.91 -27.36
CA PHE A 19 36.38 32.51 -26.95
C PHE A 19 36.32 32.29 -25.43
N LEU A 20 36.51 33.35 -24.62
CA LEU A 20 36.47 33.26 -23.15
C LEU A 20 35.04 33.23 -22.57
N LYS A 21 34.07 33.82 -23.27
CA LYS A 21 32.66 33.80 -22.86
C LYS A 21 32.05 32.38 -22.82
N PRO A 22 32.12 31.57 -23.89
CA PRO A 22 31.50 30.23 -23.86
C PRO A 22 32.14 29.31 -22.81
N LEU A 23 33.46 29.45 -22.58
CA LEU A 23 34.19 28.65 -21.59
C LEU A 23 33.78 28.99 -20.15
N SER A 24 33.57 30.28 -19.85
CA SER A 24 33.11 30.72 -18.54
C SER A 24 31.68 30.29 -18.27
N TYR A 25 30.78 30.34 -19.27
CA TYR A 25 29.42 29.82 -19.12
C TYR A 25 29.37 28.30 -18.91
N THR A 26 30.23 27.52 -19.57
CA THR A 26 30.28 26.06 -19.34
C THR A 26 30.82 25.74 -17.95
N LEU A 27 31.83 26.47 -17.47
CA LEU A 27 32.38 26.25 -16.13
C LEU A 27 31.36 26.62 -15.05
N ILE A 28 30.65 27.75 -15.21
CA ILE A 28 29.59 28.18 -14.29
C ILE A 28 28.42 27.20 -14.31
N PHE A 29 28.00 26.69 -15.49
CA PHE A 29 26.91 25.73 -15.61
C PHE A 29 27.25 24.37 -14.95
N ASN A 30 28.48 23.88 -15.14
CA ASN A 30 28.95 22.66 -14.46
C ASN A 30 29.09 22.86 -12.95
N LEU A 31 29.49 24.06 -12.50
CA LEU A 31 29.55 24.38 -11.07
C LEU A 31 28.13 24.45 -10.45
N ILE A 32 27.14 25.01 -11.17
CA ILE A 32 25.74 25.01 -10.74
C ILE A 32 25.20 23.58 -10.62
N LEU A 33 25.53 22.69 -11.57
CA LEU A 33 25.13 21.28 -11.50
C LEU A 33 25.73 20.53 -10.29
N LEU A 34 26.90 20.94 -9.80
CA LEU A 34 27.53 20.40 -8.59
C LEU A 34 26.90 20.91 -7.28
N ILE A 35 26.20 22.06 -7.31
CA ILE A 35 25.57 22.70 -6.14
C ILE A 35 24.05 22.43 -6.13
N LEU A 36 23.47 21.93 -7.23
CA LEU A 36 22.10 21.46 -7.22
C LEU A 36 22.01 20.33 -6.20
N PRO A 37 21.14 20.43 -5.18
CA PRO A 37 20.93 19.35 -4.25
C PRO A 37 20.42 18.18 -5.07
N LEU A 38 21.26 17.16 -5.24
CA LEU A 38 20.79 15.82 -5.55
C LEU A 38 19.78 15.52 -4.47
N SER A 39 18.50 15.63 -4.81
CA SER A 39 17.41 15.08 -4.01
C SER A 39 17.56 13.58 -4.09
N ILE A 40 18.55 13.06 -3.37
CA ILE A 40 18.54 11.68 -2.94
C ILE A 40 17.27 11.61 -2.10
N LYS A 41 16.23 10.97 -2.62
CA LYS A 41 15.10 10.52 -1.80
C LYS A 41 15.65 9.45 -0.87
N ALA A 42 16.45 9.86 0.11
CA ALA A 42 16.68 9.07 1.29
C ALA A 42 15.30 8.95 1.94
N GLN A 43 14.82 7.71 2.01
CA GLN A 43 13.57 7.33 2.63
C GLN A 43 13.45 8.04 3.99
N THR A 44 12.59 9.05 4.06
CA THR A 44 12.25 9.71 5.32
C THR A 44 11.24 8.82 6.00
N ASP A 45 11.67 8.12 7.04
CA ASP A 45 10.77 7.42 7.93
C ASP A 45 9.65 8.38 8.39
N THR A 46 8.40 7.94 8.21
CA THR A 46 7.22 8.79 8.35
C THR A 46 7.03 9.27 9.79
N LEU A 47 6.80 10.58 9.96
CA LEU A 47 6.64 11.28 11.23
C LEU A 47 5.22 11.88 11.39
N ILE A 48 4.20 11.24 10.81
CA ILE A 48 2.87 11.85 10.70
C ILE A 48 1.81 10.98 11.38
N CYS A 49 1.03 11.60 12.26
CA CYS A 49 -0.32 11.15 12.59
C CYS A 49 -1.20 11.37 11.36
N ASP A 50 -1.16 10.45 10.40
CA ASP A 50 -1.93 10.53 9.16
C ASP A 50 -3.23 9.73 9.27
N ASN A 51 -4.24 10.13 8.48
CA ASN A 51 -5.45 9.34 8.27
C ASN A 51 -5.14 8.12 7.38
N GLY A 52 -4.24 7.25 7.84
CA GLY A 52 -3.68 6.16 7.03
C GLY A 52 -2.78 6.60 5.88
N GLY A 53 -2.61 7.90 5.63
CA GLY A 53 -1.69 8.42 4.60
C GLY A 53 -2.18 8.31 3.15
N PHE A 54 -3.37 7.76 2.92
CA PHE A 54 -3.93 7.51 1.59
C PHE A 54 -4.41 8.76 0.85
N GLU A 55 -4.48 9.91 1.53
CA GLU A 55 -4.69 11.20 0.85
C GLU A 55 -3.55 11.53 -0.12
N SER A 56 -2.35 11.02 0.17
CA SER A 56 -1.16 11.07 -0.70
C SER A 56 -0.94 9.75 -1.47
N ASP A 57 -2.03 9.05 -1.78
CA ASP A 57 -2.05 7.75 -2.44
C ASP A 57 -1.16 6.73 -1.68
N PHE A 58 -0.20 6.10 -2.36
CA PHE A 58 0.64 5.03 -1.79
C PHE A 58 2.05 5.48 -1.37
N LEU A 59 2.28 6.79 -1.13
CA LEU A 59 3.62 7.40 -0.99
C LEU A 59 4.58 6.69 0.02
N TYR A 60 4.07 5.91 0.97
CA TYR A 60 4.88 5.20 1.99
C TYR A 60 4.50 3.72 2.17
N TYR A 61 3.80 3.16 1.19
CA TYR A 61 3.30 1.80 1.25
C TYR A 61 3.97 0.90 0.22
N PHE A 62 4.08 -0.37 0.57
CA PHE A 62 4.52 -1.45 -0.31
C PHE A 62 3.38 -2.45 -0.45
N GLY A 63 3.14 -2.90 -1.68
CA GLY A 63 2.11 -3.89 -1.98
C GLY A 63 2.74 -5.25 -2.23
N TYR A 64 2.12 -6.29 -1.73
CA TYR A 64 2.50 -7.67 -1.98
C TYR A 64 1.28 -8.52 -2.24
N SER A 65 1.34 -9.36 -3.26
CA SER A 65 0.32 -10.34 -3.55
C SER A 65 0.95 -11.72 -3.59
N THR A 66 0.14 -12.74 -3.36
CA THR A 66 0.50 -14.09 -3.74
C THR A 66 0.38 -14.23 -5.28
N SER A 67 1.06 -15.20 -5.88
CA SER A 67 1.20 -15.31 -7.34
C SER A 67 0.58 -16.57 -7.96
N SER A 68 -0.29 -17.29 -7.26
CA SER A 68 -0.88 -18.53 -7.77
C SER A 68 -2.23 -18.84 -7.14
N SER A 69 -2.95 -19.75 -7.78
CA SER A 69 -4.21 -20.37 -7.31
C SER A 69 -4.02 -21.45 -6.25
N ASP A 70 -2.77 -21.68 -5.78
CA ASP A 70 -2.46 -22.76 -4.82
C ASP A 70 -2.38 -22.25 -3.37
N PHE A 71 -2.75 -20.98 -3.15
CA PHE A 71 -2.69 -20.33 -1.86
C PHE A 71 -4.10 -20.21 -1.31
N HIS A 72 -4.25 -20.67 -0.08
CA HIS A 72 -5.53 -20.64 0.60
C HIS A 72 -5.62 -19.50 1.58
N GLY A 73 -6.87 -19.18 1.93
CA GLY A 73 -7.22 -18.39 3.09
C GLY A 73 -6.66 -18.98 4.38
N SER A 74 -7.24 -18.62 5.52
CA SER A 74 -6.65 -19.05 6.78
C SER A 74 -7.57 -18.83 7.97
N ASP A 75 -7.66 -19.85 8.82
CA ASP A 75 -8.37 -19.78 10.11
C ASP A 75 -7.51 -19.09 11.20
N ASN A 76 -6.25 -18.76 10.88
CA ASN A 76 -5.31 -18.15 11.80
C ASN A 76 -4.57 -16.94 11.21
N CYS A 77 -5.05 -16.44 10.07
CA CYS A 77 -4.47 -15.34 9.29
C CYS A 77 -3.02 -15.57 8.83
N PHE A 78 -2.55 -16.81 8.80
CA PHE A 78 -1.32 -17.21 8.13
C PHE A 78 -1.70 -18.01 6.89
N PRO A 79 -1.76 -17.38 5.71
CA PRO A 79 -2.09 -18.09 4.50
C PRO A 79 -0.99 -19.10 4.20
N ILE A 80 -1.39 -20.24 3.66
CA ILE A 80 -0.52 -21.40 3.39
C ILE A 80 -0.64 -21.85 1.94
N VAL A 81 0.35 -22.62 1.49
CA VAL A 81 0.29 -23.38 0.24
C VAL A 81 -0.37 -24.74 0.51
N ASP A 82 -1.50 -24.98 -0.14
CA ASP A 82 -2.40 -26.14 0.03
C ASP A 82 -1.70 -27.44 0.42
N ILE A 83 -0.87 -27.94 -0.49
CA ILE A 83 -0.36 -29.29 -0.44
C ILE A 83 0.81 -29.49 0.53
N THR A 84 1.36 -28.41 1.11
CA THR A 84 2.61 -28.48 1.89
C THR A 84 2.53 -27.84 3.26
N ASN A 85 1.43 -27.15 3.58
CA ASN A 85 1.28 -26.36 4.80
C ASN A 85 2.47 -25.40 5.04
N GLN A 86 3.09 -24.94 3.95
CA GLN A 86 4.18 -23.97 3.98
C GLN A 86 3.62 -22.55 3.89
N PRO A 87 4.29 -21.54 4.48
CA PRO A 87 3.90 -20.15 4.31
C PRO A 87 3.87 -19.75 2.83
N VAL A 88 2.93 -18.88 2.46
CA VAL A 88 2.90 -18.33 1.10
C VAL A 88 4.17 -17.55 0.77
N VAL A 89 4.49 -17.51 -0.53
CA VAL A 89 5.54 -16.64 -1.06
C VAL A 89 4.91 -15.30 -1.47
N TRP A 90 5.36 -14.24 -0.81
CA TRP A 90 4.92 -12.88 -1.12
C TRP A 90 5.74 -12.30 -2.28
N ASN A 91 5.06 -11.86 -3.33
CA ASN A 91 5.67 -11.17 -4.46
C ASN A 91 5.37 -9.68 -4.38
N SER A 92 6.34 -8.83 -4.71
CA SER A 92 6.09 -7.38 -4.79
C SER A 92 5.07 -7.08 -5.88
N SER A 93 4.11 -6.23 -5.56
CA SER A 93 3.08 -5.76 -6.49
C SER A 93 3.21 -4.26 -6.72
N SER A 94 2.84 -3.79 -7.90
CA SER A 94 2.77 -2.35 -8.19
C SER A 94 1.62 -1.70 -7.43
N LEU A 95 1.80 -0.44 -7.02
CA LEU A 95 0.77 0.36 -6.37
C LEU A 95 0.51 1.64 -7.18
N PRO A 96 -0.74 1.94 -7.56
CA PRO A 96 -1.93 1.08 -7.45
C PRO A 96 -1.84 -0.20 -8.30
N SER A 97 -2.65 -1.20 -7.96
CA SER A 97 -2.95 -2.34 -8.83
C SER A 97 -4.45 -2.47 -8.96
N PHE A 98 -4.95 -2.65 -10.18
CA PHE A 98 -6.38 -2.78 -10.43
C PHE A 98 -6.96 -3.92 -9.58
N ARG A 99 -8.02 -3.61 -8.81
CA ARG A 99 -8.77 -4.50 -7.90
C ARG A 99 -8.00 -5.11 -6.71
N ASN A 100 -6.67 -5.19 -6.74
CA ASN A 100 -5.90 -5.67 -5.59
C ASN A 100 -5.53 -4.55 -4.62
N PHE A 101 -5.18 -3.38 -5.15
CA PHE A 101 -4.76 -2.22 -4.36
C PHE A 101 -5.26 -0.93 -5.02
N ALA A 102 -6.39 -0.41 -4.55
CA ALA A 102 -6.99 0.80 -5.10
C ALA A 102 -7.13 1.89 -4.04
N ILE A 103 -7.01 3.14 -4.47
CA ILE A 103 -7.47 4.28 -3.66
C ILE A 103 -8.94 4.50 -4.00
N VAL A 104 -9.77 4.53 -2.98
CA VAL A 104 -11.21 4.77 -3.12
C VAL A 104 -11.57 6.14 -2.59
N SER A 105 -12.45 6.84 -3.31
CA SER A 105 -13.01 8.10 -2.84
C SER A 105 -14.20 7.87 -1.91
N SER A 106 -14.60 8.93 -1.20
CA SER A 106 -15.87 8.93 -0.45
C SER A 106 -17.04 8.49 -1.32
N GLY A 107 -17.97 7.77 -0.70
CA GLY A 107 -19.10 7.11 -1.35
C GLY A 107 -19.59 5.96 -0.49
N ILE A 108 -20.52 5.18 -1.03
CA ILE A 108 -21.09 4.00 -0.38
C ILE A 108 -20.53 2.74 -1.03
N ASP A 109 -20.15 1.76 -0.21
CA ASP A 109 -19.87 0.41 -0.68
C ASP A 109 -21.17 -0.19 -1.20
N THR A 110 -21.17 -0.58 -2.46
CA THR A 110 -22.40 -1.00 -3.14
C THR A 110 -22.93 -2.35 -2.69
N LEU A 111 -22.11 -3.16 -1.98
CA LEU A 111 -22.51 -4.45 -1.45
C LEU A 111 -23.13 -4.27 -0.06
N VAL A 112 -22.35 -3.74 0.88
CA VAL A 112 -22.74 -3.70 2.31
C VAL A 112 -23.35 -2.37 2.75
N GLY A 113 -23.33 -1.34 1.91
CA GLY A 113 -23.93 -0.04 2.22
C GLY A 113 -23.10 0.84 3.17
N PHE A 114 -21.89 0.41 3.55
CA PHE A 114 -20.99 1.18 4.42
C PHE A 114 -20.42 2.39 3.68
N ASN A 115 -20.02 3.44 4.40
CA ASN A 115 -19.23 4.50 3.78
C ASN A 115 -17.88 3.91 3.34
N ARG A 116 -17.33 4.29 2.18
CA ARG A 116 -16.01 3.81 1.70
C ARG A 116 -14.84 4.52 2.35
N THR A 117 -15.08 5.60 3.09
CA THR A 117 -14.06 6.39 3.76
C THR A 117 -14.54 6.76 5.16
N LYS A 118 -13.74 6.48 6.20
CA LYS A 118 -14.05 6.94 7.57
C LYS A 118 -13.74 8.41 7.79
N PHE A 119 -12.57 8.84 7.34
CA PHE A 119 -12.11 10.22 7.42
C PHE A 119 -11.51 10.65 6.09
N GLY A 120 -11.38 11.96 5.90
CA GLY A 120 -10.81 12.53 4.68
C GLY A 120 -11.67 12.23 3.46
N SER A 121 -11.00 12.14 2.31
CA SER A 121 -11.63 11.91 1.01
C SER A 121 -11.20 10.60 0.36
N LYS A 122 -10.17 9.94 0.91
CA LYS A 122 -9.55 8.73 0.35
C LYS A 122 -9.32 7.65 1.42
N ALA A 123 -9.52 6.41 1.02
CA ALA A 123 -9.12 5.23 1.77
C ALA A 123 -8.44 4.21 0.83
N LEU A 124 -7.76 3.22 1.42
CA LEU A 124 -7.34 2.02 0.71
C LEU A 124 -8.55 1.11 0.53
N LEU A 125 -8.68 0.52 -0.65
CA LEU A 125 -9.35 -0.75 -0.87
C LEU A 125 -8.28 -1.81 -1.10
N LEU A 126 -8.19 -2.75 -0.16
CA LEU A 126 -7.31 -3.90 -0.17
C LEU A 126 -8.11 -5.13 -0.56
N ASN A 127 -7.71 -5.73 -1.68
CA ASN A 127 -8.48 -6.77 -2.36
C ASN A 127 -9.84 -6.26 -2.89
N ASN A 128 -10.58 -7.12 -3.59
CA ASN A 128 -11.92 -6.80 -4.10
C ASN A 128 -12.69 -8.09 -4.30
N ARG A 129 -14.00 -8.03 -4.11
CA ARG A 129 -14.88 -9.15 -4.45
C ARG A 129 -14.86 -9.53 -5.94
N TYR A 130 -14.55 -8.58 -6.82
CA TYR A 130 -14.52 -8.81 -8.25
C TYR A 130 -13.10 -9.17 -8.72
N ASP A 131 -12.97 -10.21 -9.54
CA ASP A 131 -11.70 -10.66 -10.12
C ASP A 131 -11.17 -9.73 -11.22
N VAL A 132 -9.86 -9.65 -11.39
CA VAL A 132 -9.19 -8.98 -12.50
C VAL A 132 -9.38 -9.67 -13.87
N ALA A 133 -9.91 -10.91 -13.91
CA ALA A 133 -10.07 -11.73 -15.10
C ALA A 133 -11.31 -11.43 -15.97
N ALA A 134 -11.55 -12.31 -16.96
CA ALA A 134 -12.57 -12.12 -18.01
C ALA A 134 -14.01 -12.31 -17.51
N ASP A 135 -14.23 -13.14 -16.49
CA ASP A 135 -15.47 -13.15 -15.72
C ASP A 135 -15.25 -12.27 -14.48
N VAL A 136 -16.00 -11.17 -14.43
CA VAL A 136 -15.88 -10.16 -13.37
C VAL A 136 -16.39 -10.68 -12.02
N CYS A 137 -17.14 -11.78 -12.06
CA CYS A 137 -17.92 -12.32 -10.96
C CYS A 137 -17.32 -13.57 -10.32
N ASP A 138 -16.25 -14.12 -10.90
CA ASP A 138 -15.47 -15.16 -10.26
C ASP A 138 -14.62 -14.54 -9.14
N GLY A 139 -14.24 -15.33 -8.13
CA GLY A 139 -13.35 -14.89 -7.06
C GLY A 139 -11.90 -14.70 -7.56
N ASN A 140 -11.17 -13.77 -6.96
CA ASN A 140 -9.86 -13.30 -7.47
C ASN A 140 -8.66 -14.10 -6.94
N PHE A 141 -8.87 -15.21 -6.22
CA PHE A 141 -7.81 -15.92 -5.48
C PHE A 141 -6.98 -14.95 -4.62
N GLY A 142 -7.58 -13.83 -4.22
CA GLY A 142 -6.89 -12.61 -3.90
C GLY A 142 -6.37 -12.69 -2.48
N ILE A 143 -5.06 -12.87 -2.31
CA ILE A 143 -4.40 -12.73 -1.01
C ILE A 143 -3.41 -11.59 -1.11
N ASN A 144 -3.81 -10.45 -0.58
CA ASN A 144 -3.12 -9.18 -0.78
C ASN A 144 -2.70 -8.57 0.56
N LYS A 145 -1.47 -8.06 0.59
CA LYS A 145 -0.84 -7.46 1.77
C LYS A 145 -0.30 -6.08 1.44
N ILE A 146 -0.63 -5.11 2.29
CA ILE A 146 -0.02 -3.78 2.26
C ILE A 146 0.90 -3.62 3.48
N VAL A 147 2.07 -3.00 3.28
CA VAL A 147 3.09 -2.85 4.30
C VAL A 147 3.50 -1.38 4.42
N LYS A 148 3.60 -0.88 5.66
CA LYS A 148 4.17 0.43 5.99
C LYS A 148 5.31 0.27 6.98
N ARG A 149 6.41 0.97 6.74
CA ARG A 149 7.56 1.03 7.67
C ARG A 149 7.72 2.46 8.18
N PHE A 150 7.96 2.60 9.47
CA PHE A 150 8.13 3.91 10.10
C PHE A 150 9.04 3.84 11.32
N LYS A 151 9.70 4.95 11.60
CA LYS A 151 10.49 5.12 12.83
C LYS A 151 9.56 5.34 14.00
N VAL A 152 9.75 4.55 15.06
CA VAL A 152 9.00 4.67 16.30
C VAL A 152 9.51 5.89 17.08
N THR A 153 8.59 6.71 17.52
CA THR A 153 8.80 7.91 18.35
C THR A 153 7.83 7.86 19.51
N GLU A 154 8.06 8.68 20.55
CA GLU A 154 7.09 8.79 21.64
C GLU A 154 5.72 9.30 21.19
N ALA A 155 5.64 10.02 20.06
CA ALA A 155 4.39 10.56 19.53
C ALA A 155 3.56 9.53 18.73
N ASN A 156 4.20 8.57 18.05
CA ASN A 156 3.54 7.64 17.13
C ASN A 156 3.57 6.16 17.59
N ARG A 157 4.18 5.86 18.73
CA ARG A 157 4.22 4.52 19.33
C ARG A 157 2.84 4.00 19.77
N ASP A 158 1.87 4.89 19.92
CA ASP A 158 0.49 4.56 20.24
C ASP A 158 -0.37 5.13 19.12
N PHE A 159 -0.89 4.26 18.28
CA PHE A 159 -1.59 4.64 17.07
C PHE A 159 -2.78 3.71 16.83
N THR A 160 -3.66 4.15 15.93
CA THR A 160 -4.89 3.44 15.62
C THR A 160 -4.99 3.25 14.12
N VAL A 161 -5.40 2.06 13.71
CA VAL A 161 -5.79 1.74 12.34
C VAL A 161 -7.30 1.65 12.29
N TRP A 162 -7.91 2.42 11.41
CA TRP A 162 -9.34 2.30 11.12
C TRP A 162 -9.52 1.41 9.91
N PHE A 163 -10.47 0.47 10.00
CA PHE A 163 -10.75 -0.48 8.94
C PHE A 163 -12.24 -0.81 8.93
N ALA A 164 -12.74 -1.16 7.75
CA ALA A 164 -13.89 -2.01 7.57
C ALA A 164 -13.39 -3.32 6.96
N ALA A 165 -14.09 -4.43 7.18
CA ALA A 165 -13.74 -5.72 6.58
C ALA A 165 -15.02 -6.43 6.18
N ILE A 166 -15.04 -6.99 4.97
CA ILE A 166 -16.19 -7.67 4.39
C ILE A 166 -15.70 -9.04 3.92
N LEU A 167 -16.18 -10.10 4.57
CA LEU A 167 -15.75 -11.47 4.36
C LEU A 167 -16.98 -12.32 4.02
N GLU A 168 -16.98 -12.97 2.86
CA GLU A 168 -17.99 -13.99 2.57
C GLU A 168 -17.68 -15.24 3.41
N ASN A 169 -18.68 -15.73 4.14
CA ASN A 169 -18.54 -16.84 5.07
C ASN A 169 -19.05 -18.14 4.43
N PRO A 170 -18.14 -19.02 4.00
CA PRO A 170 -18.52 -20.28 3.37
C PRO A 170 -18.97 -21.37 4.36
N GLY A 171 -19.05 -21.05 5.65
CA GLY A 171 -19.44 -21.96 6.72
C GLY A 171 -18.27 -22.72 7.35
N ASP A 172 -18.60 -23.49 8.39
CA ASP A 172 -17.63 -24.16 9.28
C ASP A 172 -16.86 -25.35 8.65
N ASP A 173 -17.23 -25.79 7.44
CA ASP A 173 -16.57 -26.90 6.74
C ASP A 173 -15.31 -26.46 5.97
N HIS A 174 -15.04 -25.16 5.91
CA HIS A 174 -13.86 -24.57 5.30
C HIS A 174 -12.73 -24.47 6.33
N THR A 175 -11.74 -25.38 6.22
CA THR A 175 -10.57 -25.44 7.12
C THR A 175 -9.33 -24.94 6.41
N ASN A 176 -8.71 -23.88 6.93
CA ASN A 176 -7.63 -23.10 6.31
C ASN A 176 -7.97 -22.56 4.92
N THR A 177 -9.26 -22.40 4.63
CA THR A 177 -9.79 -21.84 3.38
C THR A 177 -10.80 -20.73 3.66
N GLN A 178 -10.79 -20.16 4.87
CA GLN A 178 -11.64 -19.04 5.22
C GLN A 178 -11.07 -17.71 4.68
N PRO A 179 -11.91 -16.83 4.09
CA PRO A 179 -11.54 -15.43 3.93
C PRO A 179 -11.20 -14.80 5.28
N PHE A 180 -10.17 -13.95 5.31
CA PHE A 180 -9.71 -13.36 6.57
C PHE A 180 -9.17 -11.94 6.42
N PHE A 181 -9.10 -11.26 7.55
CA PHE A 181 -8.45 -9.96 7.68
C PHE A 181 -7.47 -9.93 8.85
N SER A 182 -6.32 -9.30 8.67
CA SER A 182 -5.36 -9.13 9.76
C SER A 182 -4.59 -7.82 9.71
N ILE A 183 -4.18 -7.38 10.91
CA ILE A 183 -3.28 -6.25 11.13
C ILE A 183 -2.18 -6.72 12.09
N SER A 184 -0.93 -6.61 11.68
CA SER A 184 0.22 -6.98 12.51
C SER A 184 1.25 -5.86 12.61
N CYS A 185 1.98 -5.83 13.73
CA CYS A 185 3.12 -4.94 13.92
C CYS A 185 4.27 -5.67 14.62
N ASP A 186 5.44 -5.74 13.97
CA ASP A 186 6.61 -6.48 14.47
C ASP A 186 7.18 -5.93 15.79
N ARG A 187 6.88 -4.66 16.13
CA ARG A 187 7.24 -4.03 17.41
C ARG A 187 6.12 -4.06 18.45
N ALA A 188 4.95 -4.59 18.12
CA ALA A 188 3.82 -4.75 19.04
C ALA A 188 3.02 -6.04 18.75
N PRO A 189 3.64 -7.23 18.78
CA PRO A 189 2.97 -8.49 18.41
C PRO A 189 1.78 -8.84 19.30
N GLY A 190 1.78 -8.39 20.56
CA GLY A 190 0.63 -8.54 21.48
C GLY A 190 -0.57 -7.66 21.15
N SER A 191 -0.46 -6.82 20.12
CA SER A 191 -1.55 -6.01 19.56
C SER A 191 -1.88 -6.46 18.13
N ASN A 192 -1.50 -7.66 17.70
CA ASN A 192 -1.94 -8.15 16.40
C ASN A 192 -3.46 -8.42 16.43
N LEU A 193 -4.13 -8.07 15.33
CA LEU A 193 -5.53 -8.40 15.08
C LEU A 193 -5.58 -9.45 13.98
N CYS A 194 -6.38 -10.47 14.19
CA CYS A 194 -6.64 -11.52 13.22
C CYS A 194 -8.05 -12.04 13.48
N PHE A 195 -8.84 -12.13 12.41
CA PHE A 195 -10.10 -12.84 12.40
C PHE A 195 -10.39 -13.33 10.98
N ASP A 196 -11.09 -14.45 10.89
CA ASP A 196 -11.68 -14.99 9.68
C ASP A 196 -13.21 -14.80 9.70
N ALA A 197 -13.88 -15.17 8.61
CA ALA A 197 -15.32 -15.01 8.46
C ALA A 197 -16.11 -15.73 9.58
N SER A 198 -15.73 -16.97 9.92
CA SER A 198 -16.42 -17.79 10.92
C SER A 198 -16.43 -17.21 12.34
N GLN A 199 -15.56 -16.23 12.63
CA GLN A 199 -15.41 -15.64 13.96
C GLN A 199 -16.31 -14.43 14.22
N LEU A 200 -16.85 -13.79 13.18
CA LEU A 200 -17.53 -12.50 13.30
C LEU A 200 -19.01 -12.62 13.71
N ALA A 201 -19.66 -13.75 13.43
CA ALA A 201 -21.03 -14.07 13.84
C ALA A 201 -22.04 -12.93 13.58
N CYS A 202 -21.86 -12.22 12.46
CA CYS A 202 -22.68 -11.11 12.00
C CYS A 202 -23.10 -11.31 10.53
N GLU A 203 -23.36 -12.57 10.19
CA GLU A 203 -23.86 -13.06 8.91
C GLU A 203 -25.14 -12.35 8.49
N ASP A 204 -25.09 -11.67 7.34
CA ASP A 204 -26.25 -11.10 6.67
C ASP A 204 -26.27 -11.56 5.20
N ASP A 205 -27.47 -11.66 4.63
CA ASP A 205 -27.65 -11.98 3.21
C ASP A 205 -27.48 -10.71 2.35
N TYR A 206 -26.55 -10.77 1.39
CA TYR A 206 -26.33 -9.69 0.43
C TYR A 206 -26.50 -10.18 -1.00
N TYR A 207 -27.03 -9.28 -1.84
CA TYR A 207 -27.24 -9.53 -3.25
C TYR A 207 -26.35 -8.63 -4.10
N ASP A 208 -25.61 -9.23 -5.04
CA ASP A 208 -24.92 -8.46 -6.06
C ASP A 208 -25.77 -8.24 -7.29
N ASN A 209 -26.15 -6.98 -7.52
CA ASN A 209 -26.82 -6.59 -8.75
C ASN A 209 -25.96 -6.71 -10.02
N LEU A 210 -24.63 -6.64 -9.91
CA LEU A 210 -23.73 -6.76 -11.07
C LEU A 210 -23.62 -8.22 -11.54
N CYS A 211 -23.36 -9.14 -10.62
CA CYS A 211 -23.21 -10.57 -10.91
C CYS A 211 -24.52 -11.35 -10.90
N GLY A 212 -25.59 -10.75 -10.36
CA GLY A 212 -26.91 -11.36 -10.33
C GLY A 212 -27.02 -12.58 -9.39
N VAL A 213 -26.09 -12.71 -8.44
CA VAL A 213 -25.97 -13.84 -7.51
C VAL A 213 -26.25 -13.43 -6.07
N ASN A 214 -26.81 -14.36 -5.30
CA ASN A 214 -26.73 -14.32 -3.85
C ASN A 214 -25.38 -14.93 -3.46
N PHE A 215 -24.69 -14.28 -2.54
CA PHE A 215 -23.49 -14.84 -1.92
C PHE A 215 -23.85 -15.82 -0.83
N ASP A 216 -22.86 -16.57 -0.36
CA ASP A 216 -22.94 -17.11 0.99
C ASP A 216 -23.01 -15.94 2.00
N PRO A 217 -23.48 -16.19 3.23
CA PRO A 217 -23.66 -15.12 4.21
C PRO A 217 -22.39 -14.29 4.36
N ILE A 218 -22.51 -12.98 4.42
CA ILE A 218 -21.35 -12.09 4.54
C ILE A 218 -21.26 -11.60 5.97
N ASP A 219 -20.10 -11.82 6.56
CA ASP A 219 -19.68 -11.23 7.82
C ASP A 219 -18.98 -9.90 7.54
N ALA A 220 -19.64 -8.81 7.94
CA ALA A 220 -19.17 -7.46 7.67
C ALA A 220 -18.94 -6.66 8.96
N VAL A 221 -17.73 -6.12 9.12
CA VAL A 221 -17.37 -5.17 10.16
C VAL A 221 -17.31 -3.77 9.54
N ASP A 222 -18.27 -2.91 9.92
CA ASP A 222 -18.21 -1.48 9.56
C ASP A 222 -17.05 -0.79 10.30
N TRP A 223 -16.70 0.43 9.89
CA TRP A 223 -15.57 1.21 10.36
C TRP A 223 -15.36 1.17 11.86
N THR A 224 -14.44 0.30 12.24
CA THR A 224 -13.96 0.14 13.60
C THR A 224 -12.49 0.53 13.68
N CYS A 225 -11.99 0.60 14.90
CA CYS A 225 -10.65 1.07 15.17
C CYS A 225 -9.87 0.04 15.98
N HIS A 226 -8.67 -0.28 15.52
CA HIS A 226 -7.73 -1.15 16.22
C HIS A 226 -6.55 -0.35 16.73
N ARG A 227 -6.25 -0.46 18.03
CA ARG A 227 -5.19 0.32 18.68
C ARG A 227 -3.95 -0.53 18.89
N ILE A 228 -2.83 -0.03 18.38
CA ILE A 228 -1.52 -0.67 18.50
C ILE A 228 -0.66 0.15 19.47
N LYS A 229 -0.08 -0.54 20.46
CA LYS A 229 0.78 0.07 21.47
C LYS A 229 2.18 -0.54 21.43
N ILE A 230 3.10 0.17 20.81
CA ILE A 230 4.51 -0.19 20.78
C ILE A 230 5.15 0.09 22.16
N PRO A 231 5.89 -0.88 22.76
CA PRO A 231 6.58 -0.71 24.04
C PRO A 231 7.63 0.40 24.05
N LYS A 232 7.94 0.95 25.24
CA LYS A 232 8.78 2.17 25.36
C LYS A 232 10.22 1.93 24.97
N ASN A 233 10.71 0.75 25.26
CA ASN A 233 12.02 0.27 24.87
C ASN A 233 12.18 0.08 23.36
N MET A 234 11.12 0.24 22.55
CA MET A 234 11.17 0.17 21.08
C MET A 234 11.16 1.55 20.41
N VAL A 235 11.15 2.66 21.17
CA VAL A 235 11.35 4.00 20.62
C VAL A 235 12.71 4.08 19.92
N ASP A 236 12.78 4.83 18.82
CA ASP A 236 13.88 4.94 17.86
C ASP A 236 14.16 3.69 17.01
N SER A 237 13.45 2.58 17.22
CA SER A 237 13.47 1.45 16.30
C SER A 237 12.64 1.69 15.04
N ILE A 238 12.79 0.83 14.02
CA ILE A 238 11.89 0.78 12.87
C ILE A 238 10.82 -0.28 13.13
N ALA A 239 9.56 0.12 13.03
CA ALA A 239 8.41 -0.77 13.02
C ALA A 239 7.97 -1.07 11.58
N THR A 240 7.48 -2.29 11.38
CA THR A 240 6.82 -2.77 10.16
C THR A 240 5.40 -3.14 10.52
N MET A 241 4.44 -2.47 9.90
CA MET A 241 3.03 -2.79 9.99
C MET A 241 2.60 -3.48 8.70
N GLU A 242 1.90 -4.60 8.84
CA GLU A 242 1.31 -5.34 7.73
C GLU A 242 -0.21 -5.40 7.90
N ILE A 243 -0.94 -5.20 6.82
CA ILE A 243 -2.39 -5.40 6.77
C ILE A 243 -2.66 -6.36 5.61
N ILE A 244 -3.43 -7.42 5.88
CA ILE A 244 -3.75 -8.47 4.91
C ILE A 244 -5.27 -8.58 4.80
N ALA A 245 -5.76 -8.66 3.57
CA ALA A 245 -7.10 -9.14 3.26
C ALA A 245 -6.97 -10.31 2.28
N ALA A 246 -7.76 -11.34 2.50
CA ALA A 246 -7.65 -12.59 1.76
C ALA A 246 -9.02 -13.18 1.44
N ASP A 247 -9.13 -13.69 0.21
CA ASP A 247 -10.18 -14.62 -0.24
C ASP A 247 -9.94 -16.03 0.36
N CYS A 248 -10.86 -16.97 0.08
CA CYS A 248 -10.68 -18.38 0.43
C CYS A 248 -9.50 -19.04 -0.28
N GLY A 249 -9.08 -18.47 -1.43
CA GLY A 249 -7.99 -19.00 -2.23
C GLY A 249 -8.39 -20.08 -3.25
N GLU A 250 -9.67 -20.45 -3.31
CA GLU A 250 -10.23 -21.39 -4.30
C GLU A 250 -11.06 -20.72 -5.39
N GLY A 251 -11.14 -19.38 -5.38
CA GLY A 251 -11.86 -18.59 -6.40
C GLY A 251 -13.38 -18.55 -6.20
N ALA A 252 -13.88 -19.02 -5.06
CA ALA A 252 -15.31 -19.02 -4.73
C ALA A 252 -15.72 -17.88 -3.79
N HIS A 253 -15.02 -17.74 -2.65
CA HIS A 253 -15.40 -16.82 -1.57
C HIS A 253 -14.38 -15.70 -1.40
N PHE A 254 -14.86 -14.47 -1.28
CA PHE A 254 -14.00 -13.29 -1.23
C PHE A 254 -13.80 -12.70 0.17
N GLY A 255 -12.74 -11.91 0.32
CA GLY A 255 -12.53 -11.05 1.48
C GLY A 255 -11.83 -9.74 1.10
N TYR A 256 -12.42 -8.59 1.44
CA TYR A 256 -11.81 -7.28 1.18
C TYR A 256 -11.98 -6.28 2.33
N ALA A 257 -11.18 -5.21 2.32
CA ALA A 257 -11.11 -4.20 3.38
C ALA A 257 -10.83 -2.78 2.85
#